data_AF-A0A7Y2WUY0-F1
#
_entry.id   AF-A0A7Y2WUY0-F1
#
_cell.length_a   1.000
_cell.length_b   1.000
_cell.length_c   1.000
_cell.angle_alpha   90.00
_cell.angle_beta   90.00
_cell.angle_gamma   90.00
#
_symmetry.space_group_name_H-M   'P 1'
#
loop_
_entity.id
_entity.type
_entity.pdbx_description
1 polymer ?
#
loop_
_entity_poly.entity_id
_entity_poly.type
_entity_poly.pdbx_seq_one_letter_code
_entity_poly.pdbx_strand_id
1 'polypeptide(L)'
;MIDRLLTIPTNDIDLQRRGRTILSVALVLLGLVILASVAVIFRPDATPSLLGLLSAAVVIAASMALAHRGQVGLAAWVLVIMIIGAAMVPILIRREVTSSLLYLTLPVVVAGVVLRPWQVWLVLATGLLVVAYKALGNAAGPQSQPEPWVLLANSGMVMATLGVISFLSAKIVVHAFAEVSASRRAADAAAHQLEELNHSLEGRVAAQTSELRAAFEEVQAQANEKQALLDELTAQRAVIREMSVPVLPVSADTLVMPLVGDIDGERMVAIQSDALAAIERSHAHTLLIDLTGVAVVDTYVAQGLLRTVQAASLLGTRSVLIGIRPEVAQAIVGLGIDVGDVRTAANLASALSL
;
A
#
# COMPACT_ATOMS: atom_id res chain seq x y z
N MET A 1 26.63 31.22 -19.51
CA MET A 1 26.80 32.38 -18.59
C MET A 1 25.45 33.07 -18.30
N ILE A 2 24.55 33.20 -19.28
CA ILE A 2 23.21 33.79 -19.09
C ILE A 2 22.30 32.94 -18.16
N ASP A 3 22.36 31.60 -18.26
CA ASP A 3 21.54 30.71 -17.41
C ASP A 3 21.83 30.86 -15.90
N ARG A 4 23.07 31.16 -15.51
CA ARG A 4 23.44 31.35 -14.10
C ARG A 4 22.90 32.65 -13.49
N LEU A 5 22.60 33.65 -14.33
CA LEU A 5 21.97 34.89 -13.89
C LEU A 5 20.46 34.71 -13.73
N LEU A 6 19.84 33.75 -14.44
CA LEU A 6 18.40 33.54 -14.47
C LEU A 6 17.87 32.61 -13.36
N THR A 7 18.74 32.03 -12.54
CA THR A 7 18.37 31.10 -11.46
C THR A 7 18.10 31.82 -10.16
N ILE A 8 16.87 31.72 -9.65
CA ILE A 8 16.47 32.28 -8.35
C ILE A 8 16.52 31.15 -7.31
N PRO A 9 17.22 31.34 -6.18
CA PRO A 9 17.33 30.33 -5.13
C PRO A 9 16.03 30.27 -4.30
N THR A 10 14.95 29.72 -4.86
CA THR A 10 13.68 29.49 -4.17
C THR A 10 13.08 28.14 -4.56
N ASN A 11 12.50 27.39 -3.62
CA ASN A 11 11.84 26.09 -3.91
C ASN A 11 10.44 26.22 -4.55
N ASP A 12 9.91 27.44 -4.65
CA ASP A 12 8.61 27.72 -5.26
C ASP A 12 8.76 27.90 -6.78
N ILE A 13 8.15 26.98 -7.54
CA ILE A 13 8.19 26.92 -9.00
C ILE A 13 7.56 28.17 -9.63
N ASP A 14 6.54 28.76 -9.01
CA ASP A 14 5.89 29.96 -9.52
C ASP A 14 6.76 31.21 -9.34
N LEU A 15 7.48 31.30 -8.22
CA LEU A 15 8.44 32.39 -7.97
C LEU A 15 9.64 32.30 -8.91
N GLN A 16 10.16 31.09 -9.16
CA GLN A 16 11.24 30.88 -10.14
C GLN A 16 10.80 31.31 -11.55
N ARG A 17 9.61 30.88 -12.00
CA ARG A 17 9.10 31.22 -13.34
C ARG A 17 8.92 32.73 -13.50
N ARG A 18 8.26 33.38 -12.54
CA ARG A 18 8.01 34.83 -12.59
C ARG A 18 9.29 35.62 -12.55
N GLY A 19 10.22 35.30 -11.65
CA GLY A 19 11.45 36.06 -11.55
C GLY A 19 12.39 35.86 -12.74
N ARG A 20 12.38 34.69 -13.41
CA ARG A 20 13.07 34.50 -14.70
C ARG A 20 12.52 35.42 -15.78
N THR A 21 11.19 35.59 -15.85
CA THR A 21 10.55 36.53 -16.78
C THR A 21 10.97 37.97 -16.49
N ILE A 22 10.96 38.40 -15.22
CA ILE A 22 11.39 39.75 -14.82
C ILE A 22 12.84 40.01 -15.22
N LEU A 23 13.74 39.06 -14.95
CA LEU A 23 15.15 39.24 -15.28
C LEU A 23 15.37 39.32 -16.79
N SER A 24 14.64 38.52 -17.57
CA SER A 24 14.71 38.54 -19.03
C SER A 24 14.27 39.91 -19.57
N VAL A 25 13.16 40.46 -19.05
CA VAL A 25 12.67 41.79 -19.43
C VAL A 25 13.63 42.89 -19.00
N ALA A 26 14.16 42.83 -17.77
CA ALA A 26 15.13 43.80 -17.26
C ALA A 26 16.40 43.84 -18.12
N LEU A 27 16.89 42.69 -18.57
CA LEU A 27 18.08 42.60 -19.42
C LEU A 27 17.83 43.20 -20.81
N VAL A 28 16.65 42.98 -21.40
CA VAL A 28 16.25 43.63 -22.66
C VAL A 28 16.16 45.14 -22.51
N LEU A 29 15.53 45.63 -21.43
CA LEU A 29 15.44 47.07 -21.16
C LEU A 29 16.82 47.70 -20.94
N LEU A 30 17.72 47.02 -20.24
CA LEU A 30 19.09 47.48 -20.08
C LEU A 30 19.80 47.60 -21.43
N GLY A 31 19.63 46.63 -22.32
CA GLY A 31 20.15 46.68 -23.69
C GLY A 31 19.60 47.87 -24.48
N LEU A 32 18.30 48.16 -24.37
CA LEU A 32 17.68 49.33 -24.99
C LEU A 32 18.22 50.65 -24.43
N VAL A 33 18.45 50.75 -23.13
CA VAL A 33 19.03 51.94 -22.48
C VAL A 33 20.47 52.17 -22.96
N ILE A 34 21.27 51.11 -23.09
CA ILE A 34 22.62 51.20 -23.64
C ILE A 34 22.59 51.68 -25.09
N LEU A 35 21.72 51.08 -25.92
CA LEU A 35 21.55 51.46 -27.32
C LEU A 35 21.12 52.94 -27.47
N ALA A 36 20.14 53.38 -26.66
CA ALA A 36 19.69 54.76 -26.63
C ALA A 36 20.80 55.73 -26.19
N SER A 37 21.67 55.31 -25.26
CA SER A 37 22.81 56.12 -24.79
C SER A 37 23.80 56.40 -25.93
N VAL A 38 24.07 55.40 -26.77
CA VAL A 38 24.92 55.56 -27.97
C VAL A 38 24.30 56.52 -28.99
N ALA A 39 22.98 56.50 -29.17
CA ALA A 39 22.29 57.41 -30.09
C ALA A 39 22.27 58.87 -29.58
N VAL A 40 22.29 59.08 -28.27
CA VAL A 40 22.20 60.40 -27.63
C VAL A 40 23.54 61.10 -27.52
N ILE A 41 24.66 60.36 -27.40
CA ILE A 41 25.99 60.92 -27.10
C ILE A 41 26.49 61.92 -28.14
N PHE A 42 26.04 61.82 -29.39
CA PHE A 42 26.43 62.70 -30.50
C PHE A 42 25.60 64.00 -30.58
N ARG A 43 24.64 64.22 -29.67
CA ARG A 43 23.80 65.42 -29.68
C ARG A 43 24.43 66.56 -28.87
N PRO A 44 24.34 67.83 -29.33
CA PRO A 44 24.90 68.97 -28.61
C PRO A 44 24.28 69.17 -27.20
N ASP A 45 23.03 68.75 -27.00
CA ASP A 45 22.31 68.80 -25.70
C ASP A 45 22.15 67.41 -25.04
N ALA A 46 23.19 66.57 -25.09
CA ALA A 46 23.12 65.18 -24.62
C ALA A 46 23.06 65.02 -23.08
N THR A 47 23.56 65.98 -22.32
CA THR A 47 23.78 65.86 -20.86
C THR A 47 22.53 65.48 -20.04
N PRO A 48 21.34 66.11 -20.16
CA PRO A 48 20.17 65.72 -19.38
C PRO A 48 19.64 64.34 -19.79
N SER A 49 19.79 63.97 -21.06
CA SER A 49 19.31 62.70 -21.60
C SER A 49 20.20 61.53 -21.14
N LEU A 50 21.53 61.72 -21.11
CA LEU A 50 22.47 60.74 -20.59
C LEU A 50 22.30 60.50 -19.08
N LEU A 51 22.03 61.56 -18.30
CA LEU A 51 21.75 61.43 -16.87
C LEU A 51 20.46 60.62 -16.61
N GLY A 52 19.42 60.83 -17.43
CA GLY A 52 18.18 60.06 -17.37
C GLY A 52 18.39 58.58 -17.72
N LEU A 53 19.19 58.29 -18.74
CA LEU A 53 19.52 56.91 -19.12
C LEU A 53 20.38 56.20 -18.08
N LEU A 54 21.33 56.90 -17.47
CA LEU A 54 22.15 56.36 -16.37
C LEU A 54 21.29 56.00 -15.16
N SER A 55 20.35 56.89 -14.77
CA SER A 55 19.45 56.61 -13.65
C SER A 55 18.51 55.42 -13.95
N ALA A 56 18.02 55.30 -15.18
CA ALA A 56 17.25 54.12 -15.61
C ALA A 56 18.09 52.83 -15.52
N ALA A 57 19.34 52.83 -15.97
CA ALA A 57 20.22 51.67 -15.87
C ALA A 57 20.44 51.21 -14.42
N VAL A 58 20.64 52.16 -13.49
CA VAL A 58 20.79 51.87 -12.05
C VAL A 58 19.53 51.25 -11.47
N VAL A 59 18.35 51.78 -11.81
CA VAL A 59 17.07 51.25 -11.31
C VAL A 59 16.77 49.86 -11.89
N ILE A 60 17.10 49.62 -13.17
CA ILE A 60 17.00 48.29 -13.77
C ILE A 60 17.91 47.30 -13.04
N ALA A 61 19.16 47.66 -12.75
CA ALA A 61 20.10 46.82 -12.01
C ALA A 61 19.60 46.54 -10.57
N ALA A 62 19.04 47.55 -9.89
CA ALA A 62 18.44 47.38 -8.57
C ALA A 62 17.24 46.42 -8.60
N SER A 63 16.38 46.52 -9.62
CA SER A 63 15.28 45.58 -9.86
C SER A 63 15.80 44.15 -10.07
N MET A 64 16.86 43.96 -10.86
CA MET A 64 17.48 42.64 -11.05
C MET A 64 18.00 42.05 -9.74
N ALA A 65 18.65 42.87 -8.90
CA ALA A 65 19.13 42.44 -7.59
C ALA A 65 17.98 42.05 -6.64
N LEU A 66 16.86 42.79 -6.70
CA LEU A 66 15.66 42.49 -5.89
C LEU A 66 15.00 41.18 -6.33
N ALA A 67 14.95 40.92 -7.64
CA ALA A 67 14.46 39.64 -8.18
C ALA A 67 15.35 38.47 -7.75
N HIS A 68 16.68 38.64 -7.75
CA HIS A 68 17.63 37.62 -7.25
C HIS A 68 17.46 37.33 -5.76
N ARG A 69 17.07 38.32 -4.96
CA ARG A 69 16.78 38.16 -3.53
C ARG A 69 15.41 37.51 -3.24
N GLY A 70 14.71 37.01 -4.27
CA GLY A 70 13.40 36.37 -4.14
C GLY A 70 12.23 37.35 -4.00
N GLN A 71 12.48 38.67 -4.00
CA GLN A 71 11.43 39.70 -3.89
C GLN A 71 10.87 40.07 -5.28
N VAL A 72 10.38 39.06 -6.00
CA VAL A 72 9.92 39.14 -7.39
C VAL A 72 8.83 40.20 -7.59
N GLY A 73 7.88 40.31 -6.64
CA GLY A 73 6.81 41.30 -6.72
C GLY A 73 7.26 42.75 -6.57
N LEU A 74 8.24 43.02 -5.70
CA LEU A 74 8.79 44.37 -5.55
C LEU A 74 9.66 44.75 -6.75
N ALA A 75 10.44 43.80 -7.28
CA ALA A 75 11.24 44.00 -8.49
C ALA A 75 10.35 44.43 -9.67
N ALA A 76 9.22 43.75 -9.84
CA ALA A 76 8.22 44.07 -10.86
C ALA A 76 7.73 45.51 -10.79
N TRP A 77 7.34 45.96 -9.59
CA TRP A 77 6.83 47.32 -9.38
C TRP A 77 7.91 48.38 -9.58
N VAL A 78 9.14 48.15 -9.07
CA VAL A 78 10.26 49.08 -9.26
C VAL A 78 10.51 49.33 -10.74
N LEU A 79 10.52 48.27 -11.54
CA LEU A 79 10.75 48.34 -12.97
C LEU A 79 9.62 49.07 -13.70
N VAL A 80 8.36 48.79 -13.37
CA VAL A 80 7.19 49.46 -13.98
C VAL A 80 7.14 50.95 -13.59
N ILE A 81 7.34 51.28 -12.31
CA ILE A 81 7.33 52.67 -11.82
C ILE A 81 8.43 53.49 -12.49
N MET A 82 9.62 52.91 -12.69
CA MET A 82 10.70 53.57 -13.42
C MET A 82 10.27 53.95 -14.85
N ILE A 83 9.63 53.04 -15.58
CA ILE A 83 9.20 53.30 -16.96
C ILE A 83 8.08 54.36 -16.98
N ILE A 84 7.15 54.32 -16.02
CA ILE A 84 6.11 55.37 -15.86
C ILE A 84 6.79 56.72 -15.63
N GLY A 85 7.75 56.79 -14.70
CA GLY A 85 8.50 58.01 -14.41
C GLY A 85 9.24 58.54 -15.63
N ALA A 86 9.96 57.68 -16.34
CA ALA A 86 10.67 58.02 -17.57
C ALA A 86 9.71 58.55 -18.66
N ALA A 87 8.51 57.97 -18.79
CA ALA A 87 7.48 58.44 -19.71
C ALA A 87 6.86 59.78 -19.26
N MET A 88 6.79 60.05 -17.95
CA MET A 88 6.22 61.29 -17.39
C MET A 88 7.17 62.49 -17.44
N VAL A 89 8.49 62.29 -17.39
CA VAL A 89 9.47 63.40 -17.36
C VAL A 89 9.31 64.36 -18.56
N PRO A 90 9.23 63.89 -19.83
CA PRO A 90 8.98 64.78 -20.97
C PRO A 90 7.63 65.49 -20.89
N ILE A 91 6.60 64.82 -20.36
CA ILE A 91 5.23 65.33 -20.21
C ILE A 91 5.19 66.51 -19.23
N LEU A 92 5.91 66.41 -18.10
CA LEU A 92 5.94 67.45 -17.07
C LEU A 92 6.85 68.61 -17.43
N ILE A 93 8.05 68.33 -17.93
CA ILE A 93 9.11 69.34 -18.10
C ILE A 93 9.01 70.04 -19.46
N ARG A 94 8.81 69.29 -20.55
CA ARG A 94 8.93 69.83 -21.92
C ARG A 94 7.60 70.31 -22.53
N ARG A 95 6.47 70.04 -21.88
CA ARG A 95 5.10 70.37 -22.35
C ARG A 95 4.73 69.85 -23.77
N GLU A 96 5.57 69.02 -24.40
CA GLU A 96 5.33 68.41 -25.70
C GLU A 96 4.33 67.25 -25.61
N VAL A 97 3.29 67.27 -26.45
CA VAL A 97 2.14 66.35 -26.38
C VAL A 97 2.32 65.13 -27.29
N THR A 98 2.76 65.33 -28.53
CA THR A 98 2.66 64.30 -29.59
C THR A 98 3.64 63.14 -29.40
N SER A 99 4.89 63.43 -29.02
CA SER A 99 5.92 62.42 -28.79
C SER A 99 5.71 61.64 -27.48
N SER A 100 5.02 62.25 -26.52
CA SER A 100 4.97 61.77 -25.13
C SER A 100 3.91 60.70 -24.86
N LEU A 101 2.81 60.68 -25.64
CA LEU A 101 1.73 59.70 -25.49
C LEU A 101 2.17 58.28 -25.87
N LEU A 102 3.11 58.15 -26.80
CA LEU A 102 3.66 56.87 -27.23
C LEU A 102 4.44 56.17 -26.11
N TYR A 103 5.13 56.92 -25.25
CA TYR A 103 5.88 56.37 -24.11
C TYR A 103 4.99 55.82 -23.01
N LEU A 104 3.71 56.21 -22.93
CA LEU A 104 2.75 55.68 -21.95
C LEU A 104 2.29 54.25 -22.27
N THR A 105 2.54 53.77 -23.49
CA THR A 105 2.25 52.37 -23.86
C THR A 105 3.26 51.41 -23.23
N LEU A 106 4.54 51.80 -23.12
CA LEU A 106 5.63 50.95 -22.62
C LEU A 106 5.38 50.42 -21.19
N PRO A 107 4.96 51.23 -20.20
CA PRO A 107 4.63 50.72 -18.87
C PRO A 107 3.53 49.68 -18.86
N VAL A 108 2.47 49.87 -19.66
CA VAL A 108 1.31 48.97 -19.70
C VAL A 108 1.71 47.61 -20.26
N VAL A 109 2.52 47.62 -21.32
CA VAL A 109 2.96 46.39 -21.97
C VAL A 109 3.95 45.63 -21.09
N VAL A 110 4.91 46.32 -20.46
CA VAL A 110 5.85 45.70 -19.51
C VAL A 110 5.12 45.17 -18.27
N ALA A 111 4.12 45.89 -17.77
CA ALA A 111 3.23 45.43 -16.70
C ALA A 111 2.51 44.13 -17.07
N GLY A 112 2.04 43.97 -18.32
CA GLY A 112 1.37 42.76 -18.78
C GLY A 112 2.22 41.49 -18.72
N VAL A 113 3.54 41.63 -18.78
CA VAL A 113 4.50 40.51 -18.73
C VAL A 113 5.00 40.24 -17.30
N VAL A 114 5.10 41.30 -16.48
CA VAL A 114 5.84 41.29 -15.21
C VAL A 114 4.94 41.35 -13.97
N LEU A 115 3.76 41.97 -14.06
CA LEU A 115 2.81 42.13 -12.95
C LEU A 115 1.66 41.11 -13.00
N ARG A 116 0.88 41.03 -11.91
CA ARG A 116 -0.33 40.20 -11.87
C ARG A 116 -1.43 40.81 -12.75
N PRO A 117 -2.36 40.01 -13.31
CA PRO A 117 -3.40 40.50 -14.22
C PRO A 117 -4.19 41.70 -13.71
N TRP A 118 -4.53 41.72 -12.41
CA TRP A 118 -5.27 42.83 -11.81
C TRP A 118 -4.43 44.11 -11.67
N GLN A 119 -3.11 44.00 -11.51
CA GLN A 119 -2.20 45.14 -11.36
C GLN A 119 -1.98 45.87 -12.70
N VAL A 120 -2.12 45.17 -13.82
CA VAL A 120 -2.04 45.78 -15.16
C VAL A 120 -3.12 46.85 -15.34
N TRP A 121 -4.32 46.62 -14.81
CA TRP A 121 -5.41 47.60 -14.83
C TRP A 121 -5.06 48.88 -14.08
N LEU A 122 -4.30 48.80 -12.98
CA LEU A 122 -3.83 49.99 -12.27
C LEU A 122 -2.86 50.82 -13.11
N VAL A 123 -1.94 50.15 -13.82
CA VAL A 123 -0.97 50.82 -14.70
C VAL A 123 -1.68 51.47 -15.89
N LEU A 124 -2.65 50.77 -16.48
CA LEU A 124 -3.47 51.30 -17.56
C LEU A 124 -4.31 52.51 -17.12
N ALA A 125 -4.97 52.42 -15.95
CA ALA A 125 -5.72 53.54 -15.38
C ALA A 125 -4.82 54.76 -15.13
N THR A 126 -3.61 54.53 -14.62
CA THR A 126 -2.62 55.60 -14.41
C THR A 126 -2.21 56.26 -15.73
N GLY A 127 -1.92 55.45 -16.76
CA GLY A 127 -1.61 55.97 -18.10
C GLY A 127 -2.76 56.79 -18.67
N LEU A 128 -4.00 56.29 -18.57
CA LEU A 128 -5.19 56.96 -19.08
C LEU A 128 -5.50 58.26 -18.33
N LEU A 129 -5.27 58.30 -17.00
CA LEU A 129 -5.37 59.52 -16.20
C LEU A 129 -4.35 60.58 -16.63
N VAL A 130 -3.11 60.19 -16.95
CA VAL A 130 -2.10 61.11 -17.47
C VAL A 130 -2.51 61.69 -18.84
N VAL A 131 -3.06 60.85 -19.72
CA VAL A 131 -3.61 61.30 -21.01
C VAL A 131 -4.77 62.28 -20.80
N ALA A 132 -5.72 61.94 -19.92
CA ALA A 132 -6.87 62.78 -19.61
C ALA A 132 -6.46 64.13 -19.00
N TYR A 133 -5.54 64.12 -18.02
CA TYR A 133 -5.01 65.34 -17.39
C TYR A 133 -4.39 66.29 -18.43
N LYS A 134 -3.64 65.74 -19.39
CA LYS A 134 -3.07 66.55 -20.48
C LYS A 134 -4.11 67.01 -21.49
N ALA A 135 -5.07 66.17 -21.87
CA ALA A 135 -6.15 66.56 -22.78
C ALA A 135 -6.99 67.72 -22.22
N LEU A 136 -7.23 67.75 -20.91
CA LEU A 136 -7.95 68.83 -20.24
C LEU A 136 -7.08 70.10 -20.03
N GLY A 137 -5.79 69.94 -19.78
CA GLY A 137 -4.89 71.07 -19.44
C GLY A 137 -4.27 71.82 -20.63
N ASN A 138 -4.22 71.23 -21.83
CA ASN A 138 -3.48 71.78 -22.98
C ASN A 138 -4.36 72.16 -24.19
N ALA A 139 -5.57 72.66 -23.97
CA ALA A 139 -6.38 73.21 -25.06
C ALA A 139 -5.85 74.55 -25.66
N ALA A 140 -4.82 75.17 -25.07
CA ALA A 140 -4.40 76.55 -25.42
C ALA A 140 -2.87 76.82 -25.48
N GLY A 141 -2.03 75.82 -25.71
CA GLY A 141 -0.57 76.01 -25.89
C GLY A 141 -0.12 75.91 -27.36
N PRO A 142 0.93 76.64 -27.80
CA PRO A 142 1.45 76.52 -29.16
C PRO A 142 1.93 75.09 -29.44
N GLN A 143 1.30 74.44 -30.42
CA GLN A 143 1.67 73.09 -30.86
C GLN A 143 2.93 73.18 -31.74
N SER A 144 4.12 73.01 -31.16
CA SER A 144 5.33 72.76 -31.96
C SER A 144 5.17 71.39 -32.63
N GLN A 145 5.12 71.37 -33.96
CA GLN A 145 5.14 70.09 -34.68
C GLN A 145 6.47 69.39 -34.38
N PRO A 146 6.45 68.13 -33.91
CA PRO A 146 7.69 67.39 -33.69
C PRO A 146 8.43 67.23 -35.02
N GLU A 147 9.76 67.38 -34.98
CA GLU A 147 10.62 67.14 -36.13
C GLU A 147 10.33 65.75 -36.75
N PRO A 148 10.21 65.61 -38.08
CA PRO A 148 9.80 64.36 -38.73
C PRO A 148 10.63 63.14 -38.33
N TRP A 149 11.93 63.32 -38.09
CA TRP A 149 12.82 62.24 -37.68
C TRP A 149 12.56 61.75 -36.24
N VAL A 150 12.05 62.60 -35.35
CA VAL A 150 11.66 62.23 -33.97
C VAL A 150 10.43 61.33 -34.00
N LEU A 151 9.45 61.66 -34.84
CA LEU A 151 8.24 60.86 -35.01
C LEU A 151 8.56 59.46 -35.59
N LEU A 152 9.46 59.40 -36.57
CA LEU A 152 9.98 58.15 -37.15
C LEU A 152 10.71 57.30 -36.10
N ALA A 153 11.62 57.90 -35.31
CA ALA A 153 12.35 57.18 -34.26
C ALA A 153 11.43 56.63 -33.17
N ASN A 154 10.45 57.41 -32.71
CA ASN A 154 9.51 57.00 -31.66
C ASN A 154 8.56 55.90 -32.14
N SER A 155 8.05 56.03 -33.37
CA SER A 155 7.18 55.01 -33.98
C SER A 155 7.94 53.69 -34.18
N GLY A 156 9.20 53.77 -34.60
CA GLY A 156 10.08 52.60 -34.73
C GLY A 156 10.33 51.89 -33.39
N MET A 157 10.53 52.66 -32.31
CA MET A 157 10.73 52.09 -30.97
C MET A 157 9.47 51.41 -30.42
N VAL A 158 8.29 52.00 -30.64
CA VAL A 158 7.00 51.39 -30.27
C VAL A 158 6.75 50.10 -31.05
N MET A 159 6.96 50.12 -32.38
CA MET A 159 6.88 48.92 -33.22
C MET A 159 7.84 47.82 -32.74
N ALA A 160 9.09 48.17 -32.43
CA ALA A 160 10.08 47.21 -31.94
C ALA A 160 9.66 46.58 -30.60
N THR A 161 9.18 47.40 -29.64
CA THR A 161 8.73 46.90 -28.34
C THR A 161 7.47 46.03 -28.43
N LEU A 162 6.47 46.45 -29.21
CA LEU A 162 5.29 45.64 -29.51
C LEU A 162 5.66 44.31 -30.20
N GLY A 163 6.60 44.36 -31.16
CA GLY A 163 7.07 43.17 -31.87
C GLY A 163 7.75 42.17 -30.95
N VAL A 164 8.67 42.63 -30.09
CA VAL A 164 9.36 41.77 -29.11
C VAL A 164 8.38 41.12 -28.13
N ILE A 165 7.37 41.87 -27.67
CA ILE A 165 6.43 41.37 -26.66
C ILE A 165 5.39 40.44 -27.28
N SER A 166 4.91 40.74 -28.49
CA SER A 166 4.06 39.82 -29.25
C SER A 166 4.80 38.50 -29.50
N PHE A 167 6.08 38.56 -29.89
CA PHE A 167 6.91 37.37 -30.05
C PHE A 167 7.07 36.58 -28.75
N LEU A 168 7.37 37.25 -27.63
CA LEU A 168 7.55 36.60 -26.33
C LEU A 168 6.24 35.97 -25.83
N SER A 169 5.12 36.66 -26.00
CA SER A 169 3.79 36.17 -25.64
C SER A 169 3.41 34.95 -26.46
N ALA A 170 3.61 35.00 -27.79
CA ALA A 170 3.37 33.88 -28.69
C ALA A 170 4.24 32.66 -28.32
N LYS A 171 5.52 32.87 -28.03
CA LYS A 171 6.43 31.81 -27.54
C LYS A 171 5.93 31.18 -26.25
N ILE A 172 5.52 31.97 -25.26
CA ILE A 172 5.03 31.45 -23.98
C ILE A 172 3.77 30.61 -24.18
N VAL A 173 2.83 31.10 -24.99
CA VAL A 173 1.58 30.40 -25.28
C VAL A 173 1.86 29.07 -25.98
N VAL A 174 2.67 29.08 -27.04
CA VAL A 174 3.02 27.85 -27.79
C VAL A 174 3.73 26.83 -26.89
N HIS A 175 4.68 27.26 -26.06
CA HIS A 175 5.37 26.36 -25.13
C HIS A 175 4.43 25.79 -24.07
N ALA A 176 3.55 26.61 -23.49
CA ALA A 176 2.58 26.14 -22.51
C ALA A 176 1.60 25.13 -23.13
N PHE A 177 1.11 25.37 -24.35
CA PHE A 177 0.27 24.42 -25.06
C PHE A 177 1.00 23.11 -25.39
N ALA A 178 2.27 23.18 -25.80
CA ALA A 178 3.07 22.00 -26.08
C ALA A 178 3.30 21.15 -24.83
N GLU A 179 3.59 21.78 -23.69
CA GLU A 179 3.77 21.13 -22.40
C GLU A 179 2.48 20.44 -21.93
N VAL A 180 1.34 21.14 -22.00
CA VAL A 180 0.01 20.57 -21.68
C VAL A 180 -0.32 19.39 -22.59
N SER A 181 -0.04 19.51 -23.89
CA SER A 181 -0.32 18.43 -24.85
C SER A 181 0.60 17.22 -24.66
N ALA A 182 1.84 17.42 -24.22
CA ALA A 182 2.75 16.34 -23.85
C ALA A 182 2.29 15.64 -22.56
N SER A 183 1.90 16.41 -21.56
CA SER A 183 1.36 15.89 -20.30
C SER A 183 0.08 15.07 -20.52
N ARG A 184 -0.83 15.56 -21.37
CA ARG A 184 -2.05 14.82 -21.73
C ARG A 184 -1.76 13.48 -22.41
N ARG A 185 -0.85 13.46 -23.40
CA ARG A 185 -0.42 12.21 -24.06
C ARG A 185 0.22 11.23 -23.08
N ALA A 186 1.02 11.71 -22.14
CA ALA A 186 1.60 10.87 -21.10
C ALA A 186 0.53 10.28 -20.17
N ALA A 187 -0.49 11.08 -19.82
CA ALA A 187 -1.63 10.61 -19.03
C ALA A 187 -2.45 9.55 -19.78
N ASP A 188 -2.73 9.76 -21.06
CA ASP A 188 -3.47 8.81 -21.90
C ASP A 188 -2.69 7.49 -22.07
N ALA A 189 -1.37 7.55 -22.28
CA ALA A 189 -0.52 6.37 -22.34
C ALA A 189 -0.48 5.59 -21.02
N ALA A 190 -0.40 6.29 -19.89
CA ALA A 190 -0.45 5.68 -18.56
C ALA A 190 -1.81 5.02 -18.28
N ALA A 191 -2.91 5.63 -18.73
CA ALA A 191 -4.24 5.05 -18.60
C ALA A 191 -4.38 3.74 -19.37
N HIS A 192 -3.92 3.70 -20.63
CA HIS A 192 -3.91 2.46 -21.42
C HIS A 192 -3.03 1.37 -20.81
N GLN A 193 -1.85 1.74 -20.30
CA GLN A 193 -0.98 0.78 -19.62
C GLN A 193 -1.64 0.19 -18.37
N LEU A 194 -2.39 0.99 -17.62
CA LEU A 194 -3.12 0.51 -16.44
C LEU A 194 -4.23 -0.47 -16.81
N GLU A 195 -4.96 -0.19 -17.90
CA GLU A 195 -6.01 -1.06 -18.44
C GLU A 195 -5.44 -2.41 -18.90
N GLU A 196 -4.32 -2.39 -19.62
CA GLU A 196 -3.60 -3.61 -20.04
C GLU A 196 -3.11 -4.43 -18.83
N LEU A 197 -2.53 -3.76 -17.83
CA LEU A 197 -2.08 -4.41 -16.61
C LEU A 197 -3.25 -5.05 -15.85
N ASN A 198 -4.38 -4.34 -15.76
CA ASN A 198 -5.56 -4.83 -15.07
C ASN A 198 -6.13 -6.08 -15.78
N HIS A 199 -6.25 -6.05 -17.11
CA HIS A 199 -6.66 -7.24 -17.86
C HIS A 199 -5.70 -8.41 -17.71
N SER A 200 -4.39 -8.16 -17.66
CA SER A 200 -3.40 -9.21 -17.41
C SER A 200 -3.55 -9.80 -16.00
N LEU A 201 -3.77 -8.97 -14.99
CA LEU A 201 -4.00 -9.41 -13.61
C LEU A 201 -5.29 -10.21 -13.47
N GLU A 202 -6.38 -9.76 -14.08
CA GLU A 202 -7.65 -10.48 -14.12
C GLU A 202 -7.48 -11.87 -14.74
N GLY A 203 -6.76 -11.96 -15.86
CA GLY A 203 -6.43 -13.25 -16.49
C GLY A 203 -5.62 -14.18 -15.57
N ARG A 204 -4.61 -13.64 -14.86
CA ARG A 204 -3.80 -14.41 -13.90
C ARG A 204 -4.62 -14.89 -12.70
N VAL A 205 -5.47 -14.04 -12.13
CA VAL A 205 -6.33 -14.38 -11.00
C VAL A 205 -7.34 -15.46 -11.41
N ALA A 206 -7.93 -15.35 -12.60
CA ALA A 206 -8.84 -16.38 -13.11
C ALA A 206 -8.13 -17.73 -13.28
N ALA A 207 -6.92 -17.75 -13.83
CA ALA A 207 -6.11 -18.96 -14.00
C ALA A 207 -5.76 -19.60 -12.63
N GLN A 208 -5.22 -18.82 -11.69
CA GLN A 208 -4.87 -19.31 -10.35
C GLN A 208 -6.09 -19.81 -9.58
N THR A 209 -7.25 -19.16 -9.73
CA THR A 209 -8.49 -19.59 -9.09
C THR A 209 -8.96 -20.93 -9.65
N SER A 210 -8.84 -21.13 -10.97
CA SER A 210 -9.19 -22.41 -11.61
C SER A 210 -8.26 -23.53 -11.17
N GLU A 211 -6.94 -23.27 -11.11
CA GLU A 211 -5.94 -24.24 -10.67
C GLU A 211 -6.14 -24.63 -9.20
N LEU A 212 -6.36 -23.64 -8.32
CA LEU A 212 -6.60 -23.89 -6.90
C LEU A 212 -7.90 -24.68 -6.66
N ARG A 213 -8.96 -24.41 -7.42
CA ARG A 213 -10.21 -25.18 -7.36
C ARG A 213 -9.99 -26.64 -7.74
N ALA A 214 -9.27 -26.89 -8.83
CA ALA A 214 -8.94 -28.26 -9.26
C ALA A 214 -8.10 -28.99 -8.20
N ALA A 215 -7.07 -28.35 -7.65
CA ALA A 215 -6.25 -28.92 -6.59
C ALA A 215 -7.05 -29.20 -5.30
N PHE A 216 -8.00 -28.32 -4.94
CA PHE A 216 -8.86 -28.51 -3.78
C PHE A 216 -9.82 -29.69 -3.97
N GLU A 217 -10.40 -29.84 -5.16
CA GLU A 217 -11.25 -31.00 -5.49
C GLU A 217 -10.47 -32.32 -5.39
N GLU A 218 -9.22 -32.35 -5.88
CA GLU A 218 -8.35 -33.53 -5.78
C GLU A 218 -8.02 -33.87 -4.32
N VAL A 219 -7.61 -32.88 -3.52
CA VAL A 219 -7.32 -33.09 -2.09
C VAL A 219 -8.56 -33.59 -1.34
N GLN A 220 -9.73 -33.08 -1.68
CA GLN A 220 -10.97 -33.51 -1.04
C GLN A 220 -11.38 -34.93 -1.45
N ALA A 221 -11.15 -35.33 -2.71
CA ALA A 221 -11.33 -36.71 -3.15
C ALA A 221 -10.41 -37.68 -2.38
N GLN A 222 -9.13 -37.34 -2.25
CA GLN A 222 -8.17 -38.12 -1.46
C GLN A 222 -8.55 -38.20 0.02
N ALA A 223 -9.03 -37.10 0.61
CA ALA A 223 -9.48 -37.07 1.99
C ALA A 223 -10.69 -38.00 2.22
N ASN A 224 -11.65 -37.99 1.29
CA ASN A 224 -12.82 -38.87 1.35
C ASN A 224 -12.45 -40.34 1.16
N GLU A 225 -11.54 -40.66 0.22
CA GLU A 225 -11.03 -42.01 0.02
C GLU A 225 -10.32 -42.51 1.28
N LYS A 226 -9.44 -41.70 1.86
CA LYS A 226 -8.76 -42.03 3.12
C LYS A 226 -9.76 -42.25 4.25
N GLN A 227 -10.81 -41.43 4.34
CA GLN A 227 -11.84 -41.60 5.36
C GLN A 227 -12.59 -42.93 5.18
N ALA A 228 -12.98 -43.27 3.94
CA ALA A 228 -13.64 -44.54 3.65
C ALA A 228 -12.77 -45.76 4.03
N LEU A 229 -11.46 -45.70 3.76
CA LEU A 229 -10.51 -46.73 4.19
C LEU A 229 -10.40 -46.86 5.71
N LEU A 230 -10.43 -45.74 6.44
CA LEU A 230 -10.43 -45.75 7.91
C LEU A 230 -11.71 -46.35 8.49
N ASP A 231 -12.86 -46.03 7.88
CA ASP A 231 -14.16 -46.56 8.29
C ASP A 231 -14.22 -48.09 8.06
N GLU A 232 -13.73 -48.56 6.91
CA GLU A 232 -13.62 -50.00 6.62
C GLU A 232 -12.69 -50.72 7.61
N LEU A 233 -11.52 -50.14 7.91
CA LEU A 233 -10.58 -50.71 8.88
C LEU A 233 -11.18 -50.77 10.28
N THR A 234 -11.98 -49.76 10.65
CA THR A 234 -12.71 -49.74 11.93
C THR A 234 -13.78 -50.84 11.98
N ALA A 235 -14.53 -51.03 10.89
CA ALA A 235 -15.52 -52.10 10.78
C ALA A 235 -14.87 -53.50 10.85
N GLN A 236 -13.75 -53.72 10.14
CA GLN A 236 -12.99 -54.98 10.23
C GLN A 236 -12.53 -55.26 11.67
N ARG A 237 -12.02 -54.25 12.37
CA ARG A 237 -11.62 -54.39 13.78
C ARG A 237 -12.80 -54.72 14.70
N ALA A 238 -13.99 -54.17 14.44
CA ALA A 238 -15.19 -54.49 15.21
C ALA A 238 -15.62 -55.95 15.01
N VAL A 239 -15.65 -56.44 13.77
CA VAL A 239 -15.98 -57.84 13.46
C VAL A 239 -15.00 -58.82 14.10
N ILE A 240 -13.70 -58.52 14.07
CA ILE A 240 -12.68 -59.35 14.76
C ILE A 240 -12.95 -59.42 16.27
N ARG A 241 -13.38 -58.31 16.90
CA ARG A 241 -13.73 -58.28 18.33
C ARG A 241 -14.98 -59.10 18.66
N GLU A 242 -15.97 -59.15 17.76
CA GLU A 242 -17.17 -59.98 17.97
C GLU A 242 -16.89 -61.49 17.83
N MET A 243 -15.86 -61.90 17.07
CA MET A 243 -15.52 -63.31 16.85
C MET A 243 -14.61 -63.93 17.93
N SER A 244 -14.11 -63.16 18.90
CA SER A 244 -13.32 -63.69 20.02
C SER A 244 -14.22 -64.14 21.18
N VAL A 245 -14.76 -65.35 21.10
CA VAL A 245 -15.59 -65.96 22.15
C VAL A 245 -14.72 -66.34 23.36
N PRO A 246 -14.97 -65.82 24.58
CA PRO A 246 -14.12 -66.15 25.72
C PRO A 246 -14.65 -67.29 26.58
N VAL A 247 -15.87 -67.84 26.38
CA VAL A 247 -16.41 -68.90 27.27
C VAL A 247 -17.04 -70.05 26.48
N LEU A 248 -16.50 -71.25 26.65
CA LEU A 248 -16.86 -72.46 25.90
C LEU A 248 -17.33 -73.57 26.84
N PRO A 249 -18.45 -74.27 26.57
CA PRO A 249 -18.84 -75.46 27.33
C PRO A 249 -17.97 -76.66 26.96
N VAL A 250 -17.44 -77.36 27.96
CA VAL A 250 -16.67 -78.62 27.77
C VAL A 250 -17.44 -79.85 28.26
N SER A 251 -18.44 -79.67 29.12
CA SER A 251 -19.43 -80.67 29.49
C SER A 251 -20.76 -79.96 29.79
N ALA A 252 -21.81 -80.72 30.13
CA ALA A 252 -23.12 -80.18 30.47
C ALA A 252 -23.12 -79.24 31.69
N ASP A 253 -22.10 -79.35 32.55
CA ASP A 253 -21.98 -78.65 33.83
C ASP A 253 -20.68 -77.84 33.96
N THR A 254 -19.80 -77.84 32.95
CA THR A 254 -18.49 -77.20 33.02
C THR A 254 -18.24 -76.26 31.84
N LEU A 255 -17.88 -75.03 32.16
CA LEU A 255 -17.41 -74.01 31.22
C LEU A 255 -15.89 -73.84 31.32
N VAL A 256 -15.26 -73.50 30.20
CA VAL A 256 -13.86 -73.08 30.13
C VAL A 256 -13.79 -71.67 29.57
N MET A 257 -13.06 -70.80 30.24
CA MET A 257 -12.78 -69.43 29.83
C MET A 257 -11.27 -69.22 29.63
N PRO A 258 -10.75 -69.30 28.39
CA PRO A 258 -9.36 -69.00 28.13
C PRO A 258 -9.07 -67.52 28.11
N LEU A 259 -8.07 -67.12 28.90
CA LEU A 259 -7.56 -65.77 28.96
C LEU A 259 -6.24 -65.72 28.18
N VAL A 260 -6.25 -65.02 27.04
CA VAL A 260 -5.11 -64.95 26.13
C VAL A 260 -4.74 -63.50 25.83
N GLY A 261 -3.44 -63.22 25.85
CA GLY A 261 -2.86 -61.93 25.50
C GLY A 261 -2.85 -60.94 26.65
N ASP A 262 -2.53 -59.68 26.34
CA ASP A 262 -2.50 -58.62 27.34
C ASP A 262 -3.94 -58.28 27.78
N ILE A 263 -4.17 -58.34 29.08
CA ILE A 263 -5.46 -58.02 29.70
C ILE A 263 -5.27 -56.69 30.42
N ASP A 264 -6.05 -55.70 30.02
CA ASP A 264 -6.16 -54.44 30.73
C ASP A 264 -7.47 -54.38 31.52
N GLY A 265 -7.67 -53.28 32.23
CA GLY A 265 -8.84 -53.12 33.07
C GLY A 265 -10.17 -53.05 32.34
N GLU A 266 -10.21 -52.48 31.13
CA GLU A 266 -11.43 -52.39 30.33
C GLU A 266 -11.82 -53.79 29.83
N ARG A 267 -10.85 -54.55 29.32
CA ARG A 267 -11.04 -55.92 28.86
C ARG A 267 -11.47 -56.85 29.98
N MET A 268 -10.96 -56.66 31.20
CA MET A 268 -11.34 -57.48 32.36
C MET A 268 -12.81 -57.30 32.75
N VAL A 269 -13.39 -56.10 32.57
CA VAL A 269 -14.83 -55.87 32.81
C VAL A 269 -15.68 -56.63 31.80
N ALA A 270 -15.29 -56.61 30.52
CA ALA A 270 -15.98 -57.38 29.49
C ALA A 270 -15.90 -58.90 29.76
N ILE A 271 -14.71 -59.41 30.10
CA ILE A 271 -14.50 -60.82 30.47
C ILE A 271 -15.38 -61.24 31.64
N GLN A 272 -15.48 -60.41 32.68
CA GLN A 272 -16.34 -60.69 33.84
C GLN A 272 -17.82 -60.78 33.42
N SER A 273 -18.29 -59.82 32.62
CA SER A 273 -19.67 -59.80 32.13
C SER A 273 -19.99 -61.06 31.31
N ASP A 274 -19.10 -61.43 30.39
CA ASP A 274 -19.27 -62.59 29.52
C ASP A 274 -19.27 -63.91 30.30
N ALA A 275 -18.40 -64.03 31.31
CA ALA A 275 -18.34 -65.19 32.20
C ALA A 275 -19.66 -65.40 32.96
N LEU A 276 -20.18 -64.33 33.59
CA LEU A 276 -21.42 -64.41 34.36
C LEU A 276 -22.64 -64.67 33.47
N ALA A 277 -22.71 -64.03 32.30
CA ALA A 277 -23.77 -64.28 31.33
C ALA A 277 -23.71 -65.71 30.74
N ALA A 278 -22.53 -66.30 30.60
CA ALA A 278 -22.37 -67.68 30.17
C ALA A 278 -22.80 -68.67 31.27
N ILE A 279 -22.45 -68.40 32.53
CA ILE A 279 -22.89 -69.19 33.69
C ILE A 279 -24.41 -69.19 33.79
N GLU A 280 -25.03 -68.01 33.74
CA GLU A 280 -26.48 -67.87 33.83
C GLU A 280 -27.20 -68.68 32.74
N ARG A 281 -26.73 -68.58 31.49
CA ARG A 281 -27.34 -69.28 30.34
C ARG A 281 -27.17 -70.79 30.37
N SER A 282 -26.05 -71.28 30.90
CA SER A 282 -25.71 -72.72 30.87
C SER A 282 -26.00 -73.46 32.17
N HIS A 283 -26.29 -72.74 33.26
CA HIS A 283 -26.40 -73.29 34.61
C HIS A 283 -25.19 -74.15 35.02
N ALA A 284 -24.00 -73.81 34.54
CA ALA A 284 -22.79 -74.56 34.81
C ALA A 284 -22.45 -74.56 36.30
N HIS A 285 -22.11 -75.73 36.84
CA HIS A 285 -21.64 -75.88 38.20
C HIS A 285 -20.15 -75.59 38.35
N THR A 286 -19.39 -75.65 37.25
CA THR A 286 -17.94 -75.42 37.25
C THR A 286 -17.53 -74.42 36.17
N LEU A 287 -16.70 -73.43 36.55
CA LEU A 287 -16.04 -72.50 35.63
C LEU A 287 -14.52 -72.69 35.72
N LEU A 288 -13.90 -73.13 34.63
CA LEU A 288 -12.46 -73.25 34.51
C LEU A 288 -11.90 -71.98 33.86
N ILE A 289 -11.05 -71.24 34.57
CA ILE A 289 -10.43 -70.01 34.05
C ILE A 289 -8.99 -70.32 33.67
N ASP A 290 -8.68 -70.31 32.37
CA ASP A 290 -7.36 -70.66 31.86
C ASP A 290 -6.46 -69.45 31.72
N LEU A 291 -5.43 -69.41 32.57
CA LEU A 291 -4.42 -68.36 32.63
C LEU A 291 -3.14 -68.72 31.88
N THR A 292 -3.10 -69.85 31.17
CA THR A 292 -1.90 -70.32 30.43
C THR A 292 -1.39 -69.26 29.44
N GLY A 293 -2.30 -68.46 28.86
CA GLY A 293 -2.00 -67.40 27.89
C GLY A 293 -1.74 -66.01 28.47
N VAL A 294 -1.66 -65.86 29.80
CA VAL A 294 -1.46 -64.58 30.49
C VAL A 294 -0.03 -64.48 31.00
N ALA A 295 0.74 -63.54 30.46
CA ALA A 295 2.16 -63.38 30.77
C ALA A 295 2.41 -62.59 32.07
N VAL A 296 1.61 -61.53 32.31
CA VAL A 296 1.76 -60.62 33.45
C VAL A 296 0.37 -60.27 33.98
N VAL A 297 0.24 -60.24 35.31
CA VAL A 297 -0.99 -59.82 35.99
C VAL A 297 -0.66 -58.62 36.87
N ASP A 298 -1.38 -57.52 36.66
CA ASP A 298 -1.33 -56.34 37.53
C ASP A 298 -2.41 -56.41 38.64
N THR A 299 -2.40 -55.43 39.53
CA THR A 299 -3.37 -55.34 40.63
C THR A 299 -4.82 -55.28 40.15
N TYR A 300 -5.09 -54.61 39.03
CA TYR A 300 -6.45 -54.41 38.53
C TYR A 300 -7.01 -55.69 37.91
N VAL A 301 -6.20 -56.40 37.12
CA VAL A 301 -6.53 -57.71 36.53
C VAL A 301 -6.72 -58.74 37.63
N ALA A 302 -5.82 -58.82 38.63
CA ALA A 302 -5.95 -59.76 39.74
C ALA A 302 -7.25 -59.55 40.53
N GLN A 303 -7.58 -58.30 40.86
CA GLN A 303 -8.85 -57.97 41.52
C GLN A 303 -10.07 -58.28 40.64
N GLY A 304 -9.97 -58.02 39.33
CA GLY A 304 -11.02 -58.35 38.38
C GLY A 304 -11.30 -59.85 38.32
N LEU A 305 -10.26 -60.68 38.25
CA LEU A 305 -10.39 -62.15 38.29
C LEU A 305 -11.08 -62.64 39.55
N LEU A 306 -10.68 -62.11 40.72
CA LEU A 306 -11.33 -62.48 41.97
C LEU A 306 -12.78 -62.05 42.03
N ARG A 307 -13.12 -60.84 41.55
CA ARG A 307 -14.52 -60.40 41.47
C ARG A 307 -15.33 -61.32 40.57
N THR A 308 -14.77 -61.80 39.47
CA THR A 308 -15.41 -62.80 38.61
C THR A 308 -15.64 -64.12 39.35
N VAL A 309 -14.65 -64.62 40.08
CA VAL A 309 -14.76 -65.87 40.87
C VAL A 309 -15.80 -65.74 41.99
N GLN A 310 -15.80 -64.63 42.72
CA GLN A 310 -16.77 -64.35 43.78
C GLN A 310 -18.19 -64.25 43.22
N ALA A 311 -18.36 -63.51 42.11
CA ALA A 311 -19.65 -63.39 41.44
C ALA A 311 -20.14 -64.74 40.90
N ALA A 312 -19.26 -65.56 40.32
CA ALA A 312 -19.60 -66.91 39.89
C ALA A 312 -20.05 -67.80 41.07
N SER A 313 -19.38 -67.69 42.23
CA SER A 313 -19.77 -68.42 43.44
C SER A 313 -21.16 -68.00 43.95
N LEU A 314 -21.51 -66.72 43.84
CA LEU A 314 -22.85 -66.24 44.21
C LEU A 314 -23.94 -66.78 43.26
N LEU A 315 -23.58 -67.10 42.01
CA LEU A 315 -24.45 -67.77 41.04
C LEU A 315 -24.49 -69.30 41.22
N GLY A 316 -23.80 -69.86 42.22
CA GLY A 316 -23.76 -71.30 42.49
C GLY A 316 -22.74 -72.08 41.64
N THR A 317 -21.81 -71.37 40.99
CA THR A 317 -20.76 -71.97 40.16
C THR A 317 -19.43 -71.96 40.90
N ARG A 318 -18.75 -73.11 40.96
CA ARG A 318 -17.41 -73.26 41.51
C ARG A 318 -16.38 -72.89 40.45
N SER A 319 -15.54 -71.90 40.71
CA SER A 319 -14.44 -71.55 39.81
C SER A 319 -13.15 -72.34 40.13
N VAL A 320 -12.42 -72.73 39.10
CA VAL A 320 -11.09 -73.33 39.18
C VAL A 320 -10.14 -72.55 38.30
N LEU A 321 -9.04 -72.05 38.86
CA LEU A 321 -7.99 -71.39 38.09
C LEU A 321 -7.02 -72.45 37.54
N ILE A 322 -6.72 -72.39 36.25
CA ILE A 322 -5.83 -73.35 35.59
C ILE A 322 -4.67 -72.63 34.90
N GLY A 323 -3.51 -73.27 34.82
CA GLY A 323 -2.38 -72.75 34.04
C GLY A 323 -1.67 -71.53 34.67
N ILE A 324 -1.76 -71.36 36.00
CA ILE A 324 -1.09 -70.25 36.69
C ILE A 324 0.44 -70.42 36.58
N ARG A 325 1.10 -69.48 35.91
CA ARG A 325 2.57 -69.43 35.81
C ARG A 325 3.19 -68.97 37.13
N PRO A 326 4.42 -69.39 37.48
CA PRO A 326 5.07 -69.02 38.74
C PRO A 326 5.13 -67.51 38.99
N GLU A 327 5.38 -66.71 37.95
CA GLU A 327 5.47 -65.25 38.05
C GLU A 327 4.11 -64.61 38.38
N VAL A 328 3.02 -65.18 37.86
CA VAL A 328 1.65 -64.74 38.14
C VAL A 328 1.24 -65.12 39.56
N ALA A 329 1.60 -66.32 40.02
CA ALA A 329 1.37 -66.74 41.40
C ALA A 329 2.10 -65.81 42.40
N GLN A 330 3.36 -65.47 42.12
CA GLN A 330 4.13 -64.52 42.92
C GLN A 330 3.52 -63.13 42.93
N ALA A 331 3.02 -62.64 41.79
CA ALA A 331 2.34 -61.36 41.69
C ALA A 331 1.07 -61.33 42.57
N ILE A 332 0.20 -62.35 42.47
CA ILE A 332 -1.04 -62.42 43.26
C ILE A 332 -0.73 -62.43 44.77
N VAL A 333 0.25 -63.22 45.20
CA VAL A 333 0.69 -63.27 46.61
C VAL A 333 1.31 -61.95 47.05
N GLY A 334 2.17 -61.35 46.22
CA GLY A 334 2.84 -60.08 46.52
C GLY A 334 1.89 -58.89 46.63
N LEU A 335 0.72 -58.98 45.99
CA LEU A 335 -0.34 -57.97 46.07
C LEU A 335 -1.19 -58.09 47.35
N GLY A 336 -0.92 -59.07 48.22
CA GLY A 336 -1.66 -59.27 49.48
C GLY A 336 -3.11 -59.70 49.27
N ILE A 337 -3.39 -60.30 48.12
CA ILE A 337 -4.73 -60.72 47.72
C ILE A 337 -5.04 -62.08 48.35
N ASP A 338 -6.09 -62.14 49.18
CA ASP A 338 -6.58 -63.41 49.73
C ASP A 338 -7.38 -64.17 48.66
N VAL A 339 -6.82 -65.29 48.21
CA VAL A 339 -7.44 -66.16 47.21
C VAL A 339 -8.39 -67.20 47.83
N GLY A 340 -8.58 -67.21 49.16
CA GLY A 340 -9.59 -68.02 49.85
C GLY A 340 -9.65 -69.49 49.40
N ASP A 341 -10.88 -70.00 49.22
CA ASP A 341 -11.19 -71.39 48.79
C ASP A 341 -11.09 -71.62 47.27
N VAL A 342 -10.45 -70.72 46.52
CA VAL A 342 -10.35 -70.87 45.05
C VAL A 342 -9.46 -72.06 44.71
N ARG A 343 -10.05 -73.10 44.09
CA ARG A 343 -9.31 -74.29 43.65
C ARG A 343 -8.40 -73.92 42.47
N THR A 344 -7.20 -74.47 42.49
CA THR A 344 -6.24 -74.32 41.38
C THR A 344 -5.85 -75.68 40.82
N ALA A 345 -5.65 -75.77 39.51
CA ALA A 345 -5.10 -76.96 38.85
C ALA A 345 -3.96 -76.58 37.89
N ALA A 346 -3.02 -77.49 37.66
CA ALA A 346 -1.87 -77.21 36.80
C ALA A 346 -2.27 -77.02 35.31
N ASN A 347 -3.30 -77.73 34.85
CA ASN A 347 -3.79 -77.69 33.47
C ASN A 347 -5.26 -78.12 33.40
N LEU A 348 -5.86 -77.97 32.22
CA LEU A 348 -7.26 -78.29 31.98
C LEU A 348 -7.60 -79.77 32.28
N ALA A 349 -6.73 -80.70 31.91
CA ALA A 349 -6.96 -82.13 32.14
C ALA A 349 -7.02 -82.47 33.63
N SER A 350 -6.14 -81.89 34.45
CA SER A 350 -6.20 -82.02 35.90
C SER A 350 -7.46 -81.41 36.49
N ALA A 351 -7.92 -80.27 35.95
CA ALA A 351 -9.10 -79.58 36.45
C ALA A 351 -10.41 -80.35 36.20
N LEU A 352 -10.52 -81.05 35.07
CA LEU A 352 -11.68 -81.89 34.74
C LEU A 352 -11.80 -83.16 35.61
N SER A 353 -10.77 -83.48 36.39
CA SER A 353 -10.74 -84.65 37.29
C SER A 353 -11.02 -84.33 38.77
N LEU A 354 -11.38 -83.08 39.09
CA LEU A 354 -11.54 -82.52 40.45
C LEU A 354 -12.96 -82.57 41.02
#